data_AF-R7UEY2-F1
#
_entry.id   AF-R7UEY2-F1
#
_cell.length_a   1.000
_cell.length_b   1.000
_cell.length_c   1.000
_cell.angle_alpha   90.00
_cell.angle_beta   90.00
_cell.angle_gamma   90.00
#
_symmetry.space_group_name_H-M   'P 1'
#
loop_
_entity.id
_entity.type
_entity.pdbx_description
1 polymer ?
#
loop_
_entity_poly.entity_id
_entity_poly.type
_entity_poly.pdbx_seq_one_letter_code
_entity_poly.pdbx_strand_id
1 'polypeptide(L)'
;MAAVRVIWLLVITIAHEVRCEEIRSDLFSKMKGKFYPTNHSLSLTKVHSELQCASLCVSQKCCLSAVIRQEDDGYLCRTLDTFIFQSDLVDDAMGSYMYKTDLKARSDFVWSAVNQTHLSGANMLIKSGIPLADCRNLCSNTTYCMSVDYYLPASKCSLNGHTEAVSM
;
A
#
# COMPACT_ATOMS: atom_id res chain seq x y z
N MET A 1 -50.33 52.03 30.88
CA MET A 1 -49.87 50.63 31.04
C MET A 1 -49.06 50.26 29.81
N ALA A 2 -47.74 50.24 29.92
CA ALA A 2 -46.85 49.91 28.82
C ALA A 2 -46.59 48.39 28.80
N ALA A 3 -46.88 47.72 27.69
CA ALA A 3 -46.63 46.30 27.52
C ALA A 3 -45.17 46.09 27.07
N VAL A 4 -44.36 45.47 27.93
CA VAL A 4 -42.98 45.07 27.62
C VAL A 4 -43.02 43.80 26.77
N ARG A 5 -42.57 43.88 25.52
CA ARG A 5 -42.37 42.71 24.65
C ARG A 5 -41.00 42.10 24.92
N VAL A 6 -40.98 40.90 25.49
CA VAL A 6 -39.76 40.10 25.66
C VAL A 6 -39.52 39.32 24.38
N ILE A 7 -38.45 39.66 23.66
CA ILE A 7 -38.01 38.97 22.46
C ILE A 7 -37.06 37.85 22.89
N TRP A 8 -37.52 36.60 22.79
CA TRP A 8 -36.68 35.42 22.99
C TRP A 8 -35.84 35.18 21.74
N LEU A 9 -34.56 35.54 21.80
CA LEU A 9 -33.57 35.17 20.79
C LEU A 9 -33.21 33.69 20.97
N LEU A 10 -33.75 32.83 20.11
CA LEU A 10 -33.32 31.43 19.97
C LEU A 10 -31.88 31.42 19.43
N VAL A 11 -30.92 31.17 20.32
CA VAL A 11 -29.52 30.94 19.94
C VAL A 11 -29.42 29.54 19.37
N ILE A 12 -29.48 29.41 18.05
CA ILE A 12 -29.21 28.16 17.35
C ILE A 12 -27.69 28.00 17.27
N THR A 13 -27.09 27.27 18.19
CA THR A 13 -25.68 26.87 18.12
C THR A 13 -25.54 25.76 17.09
N ILE A 14 -25.05 26.09 15.89
CA ILE A 14 -24.66 25.10 14.89
C ILE A 14 -23.27 24.59 15.29
N ALA A 15 -23.21 23.39 15.86
CA ALA A 15 -21.94 22.71 16.10
C ALA A 15 -21.43 22.15 14.76
N HIS A 16 -20.39 22.76 14.21
CA HIS A 16 -19.66 22.21 13.08
C HIS A 16 -18.63 21.22 13.61
N GLU A 17 -18.86 19.92 13.41
CA GLU A 17 -17.88 18.88 13.71
C GLU A 17 -16.86 18.84 12.56
N VAL A 18 -15.58 19.06 12.87
CA VAL A 18 -14.48 18.76 11.93
C VAL A 18 -14.34 17.25 11.88
N ARG A 19 -15.01 16.61 10.92
CA ARG A 19 -14.79 15.19 10.64
C ARG A 19 -13.56 15.05 9.77
N CYS A 20 -12.59 14.28 10.25
CA CYS A 20 -11.43 13.88 9.45
C CYS A 20 -11.96 12.97 8.34
N GLU A 21 -11.98 13.48 7.11
CA GLU A 21 -12.17 12.66 5.92
C GLU A 21 -11.02 11.63 5.90
N GLU A 22 -11.31 10.38 5.51
CA GLU A 22 -10.28 9.33 5.45
C GLU A 22 -9.04 9.87 4.71
N ILE A 23 -7.84 9.65 5.27
CA ILE A 23 -6.59 10.11 4.68
C ILE A 23 -6.51 9.57 3.24
N ARG A 24 -6.92 10.41 2.28
CA ARG A 24 -6.66 10.25 0.86
C ARG A 24 -5.26 10.82 0.64
N SER A 25 -4.25 10.00 0.94
CA SER A 25 -2.96 10.22 0.32
C SER A 25 -3.10 9.69 -1.10
N ASP A 26 -3.02 10.53 -2.12
CA ASP A 26 -3.01 10.08 -3.53
C ASP A 26 -1.90 9.05 -3.80
N LEU A 27 -0.91 8.98 -2.88
CA LEU A 27 0.22 8.07 -2.92
C LEU A 27 -0.08 6.69 -2.34
N PHE A 28 -1.10 6.53 -1.47
CA PHE A 28 -1.36 5.26 -0.78
C PHE A 28 -2.83 4.86 -0.81
N SER A 29 -3.07 3.57 -1.04
CA SER A 29 -4.32 2.91 -0.68
C SER A 29 -4.19 2.24 0.69
N LYS A 30 -5.32 2.11 1.39
CA LYS A 30 -5.40 1.50 2.71
C LYS A 30 -6.54 0.48 2.79
N MET A 31 -6.25 -0.65 3.42
CA MET A 31 -7.19 -1.71 3.77
C MET A 31 -7.24 -1.79 5.30
N LYS A 32 -8.29 -1.24 5.90
CA LYS A 32 -8.56 -1.38 7.34
C LYS A 32 -9.02 -2.80 7.67
N GLY A 33 -8.82 -3.22 8.91
CA GLY A 33 -9.21 -4.56 9.35
C GLY A 33 -8.30 -5.66 8.83
N LYS A 34 -7.13 -5.30 8.26
CA LYS A 34 -6.22 -6.23 7.58
C LYS A 34 -4.81 -6.08 8.13
N PHE A 35 -4.14 -7.22 8.29
CA PHE A 35 -2.75 -7.28 8.78
C PHE A 35 -1.98 -8.39 8.07
N TYR A 36 -0.65 -8.37 8.20
CA TYR A 36 0.20 -9.46 7.73
C TYR A 36 1.28 -9.78 8.78
N PRO A 37 1.25 -10.97 9.39
CA PRO A 37 2.25 -11.37 10.37
C PRO A 37 3.58 -11.65 9.67
N THR A 38 4.56 -10.79 9.88
CA THR A 38 5.89 -10.96 9.31
C THR A 38 6.98 -10.44 10.23
N ASN A 39 8.17 -11.04 10.09
CA ASN A 39 9.41 -10.55 10.70
C ASN A 39 10.22 -9.68 9.75
N HIS A 40 9.88 -9.66 8.46
CA HIS A 40 10.52 -8.79 7.47
C HIS A 40 10.15 -7.33 7.68
N SER A 41 11.11 -6.42 7.59
CA SER A 41 10.87 -4.98 7.74
C SER A 41 12.04 -4.14 7.26
N LEU A 42 11.74 -3.02 6.61
CA LEU A 42 12.68 -1.91 6.50
C LEU A 42 12.80 -1.16 7.83
N SER A 43 11.68 -0.99 8.52
CA SER A 43 11.62 -0.39 9.86
C SER A 43 10.46 -0.99 10.65
N LEU A 44 10.63 -1.07 11.96
CA LEU A 44 9.59 -1.39 12.93
C LEU A 44 9.66 -0.34 14.04
N THR A 45 8.62 0.49 14.16
CA THR A 45 8.62 1.59 15.13
C THR A 45 7.21 1.91 15.64
N LYS A 46 7.13 2.48 16.84
CA LYS A 46 5.88 3.05 17.35
C LYS A 46 5.66 4.44 16.76
N VAL A 47 4.43 4.72 16.35
CA VAL A 47 3.98 6.02 15.85
C VAL A 47 2.66 6.40 16.50
N HIS A 48 2.31 7.68 16.46
CA HIS A 48 1.09 8.19 17.07
C HIS A 48 -0.12 8.21 16.11
N SER A 49 0.10 7.93 14.82
CA SER A 49 -0.98 7.83 13.83
C SER A 49 -0.57 7.00 12.62
N GLU A 50 -1.55 6.45 11.90
CA GLU A 50 -1.34 5.82 10.59
C GLU A 50 -0.66 6.78 9.58
N LEU A 51 -0.95 8.09 9.67
CA LEU A 51 -0.35 9.12 8.83
C LEU A 51 1.18 9.20 9.03
N GLN A 52 1.64 9.10 10.28
CA GLN A 52 3.08 9.08 10.56
C GLN A 52 3.74 7.84 9.98
N CYS A 53 3.07 6.69 10.00
CA CYS A 53 3.56 5.48 9.33
C CYS A 53 3.63 5.66 7.81
N ALA A 54 2.63 6.31 7.20
CA ALA A 54 2.66 6.62 5.77
C ALA A 54 3.81 7.58 5.43
N SER A 55 4.01 8.63 6.23
CA SER A 55 5.12 9.58 6.09
C SER A 55 6.49 8.89 6.24
N LEU A 56 6.61 7.91 7.14
CA LEU A 56 7.81 7.10 7.30
C LEU A 56 8.08 6.25 6.04
N CYS A 57 7.05 5.66 5.45
CA CYS A 57 7.20 4.92 4.19
C CYS A 57 7.57 5.86 3.01
N VAL A 58 7.03 7.07 2.95
CA VAL A 58 7.41 8.05 1.92
C VAL A 58 8.88 8.44 2.01
N SER A 59 9.42 8.62 3.23
CA SER A 59 10.82 9.00 3.42
C SER A 59 11.80 7.88 3.10
N GLN A 60 11.34 6.63 3.06
CA GLN A 60 12.14 5.46 2.71
C GLN A 60 12.06 5.18 1.20
N LYS A 61 13.19 5.33 0.50
CA LYS A 61 13.30 5.08 -0.95
C LYS A 61 12.73 3.72 -1.37
N CYS A 62 13.06 2.67 -0.63
CA CYS A 62 12.63 1.32 -0.95
C CYS A 62 11.30 0.90 -0.31
N CYS A 63 10.55 1.78 0.34
CA CYS A 63 9.27 1.36 0.92
C CYS A 63 8.16 1.31 -0.14
N LEU A 64 7.45 0.19 -0.20
CA LEU A 64 6.30 -0.03 -1.09
C LEU A 64 4.99 -0.20 -0.31
N SER A 65 5.06 -0.70 0.91
CA SER A 65 3.88 -0.90 1.76
C SER A 65 4.22 -0.82 3.23
N ALA A 66 3.19 -0.83 4.07
CA ALA A 66 3.35 -0.93 5.51
C ALA A 66 2.16 -1.66 6.13
N VAL A 67 2.46 -2.44 7.16
CA VAL A 67 1.45 -3.00 8.06
C VAL A 67 1.45 -2.21 9.35
N ILE A 68 0.26 -1.83 9.77
CA ILE A 68 0.03 -0.98 10.93
C ILE A 68 -0.87 -1.77 11.86
N ARG A 69 -0.55 -1.77 13.15
CA ARG A 69 -1.43 -2.35 14.17
C ARG A 69 -1.63 -1.34 15.29
N GLN A 70 -2.87 -1.06 15.64
CA GLN A 70 -3.21 -0.22 16.78
C GLN A 70 -2.78 -0.91 18.09
N GLU A 71 -2.15 -0.13 18.96
CA GLU A 71 -1.76 -0.52 20.33
C GLU A 71 -2.30 0.52 21.34
N ASP A 72 -2.17 0.25 22.64
CA ASP A 72 -2.74 1.08 23.71
C ASP A 72 -2.24 2.55 23.66
N ASP A 73 -1.00 2.78 23.22
CA ASP A 73 -0.33 4.08 23.20
C ASP A 73 -0.03 4.61 21.78
N GLY A 74 -0.69 4.05 20.76
CA GLY A 74 -0.55 4.49 19.37
C GLY A 74 -0.65 3.36 18.38
N TYR A 75 0.34 3.25 17.49
CA TYR A 75 0.36 2.27 16.43
C TYR A 75 1.76 1.69 16.28
N LEU A 76 1.85 0.37 16.18
CA LEU A 76 3.04 -0.31 15.69
C LEU A 76 3.04 -0.23 14.17
N CYS A 77 4.03 0.48 13.62
CA CYS A 77 4.24 0.66 12.20
C CYS A 77 5.39 -0.22 11.72
N ARG A 78 5.14 -1.06 10.72
CA ARG A 78 6.17 -1.86 10.05
C ARG A 78 6.16 -1.55 8.56
N THR A 79 7.24 -0.93 8.07
CA THR A 79 7.40 -0.62 6.63
C THR A 79 8.08 -1.76 5.89
N LEU A 80 7.70 -1.95 4.62
CA LEU A 80 8.08 -3.09 3.79
C LEU A 80 8.52 -2.62 2.39
N ASP A 81 9.49 -3.33 1.81
CA ASP A 81 9.97 -3.15 0.43
C ASP A 81 9.25 -4.04 -0.59
N THR A 82 8.12 -4.61 -0.19
CA THR A 82 7.27 -5.47 -1.01
C THR A 82 5.82 -5.07 -0.88
N PHE A 83 5.00 -5.49 -1.85
CA PHE A 83 3.56 -5.58 -1.65
C PHE A 83 3.22 -6.91 -0.97
N ILE A 84 2.18 -6.91 -0.15
CA ILE A 84 1.53 -8.11 0.39
C ILE A 84 0.26 -8.36 -0.41
N PHE A 85 0.03 -9.61 -0.80
CA PHE A 85 -1.16 -10.00 -1.55
C PHE A 85 -2.39 -10.00 -0.65
N GLN A 86 -3.54 -9.64 -1.21
CA GLN A 86 -4.79 -9.60 -0.46
C GLN A 86 -5.15 -10.99 0.10
N SER A 87 -4.87 -12.05 -0.65
CA SER A 87 -5.00 -13.45 -0.20
C SER A 87 -4.17 -13.79 1.05
N ASP A 88 -3.06 -13.09 1.26
CA ASP A 88 -2.13 -13.34 2.36
C ASP A 88 -2.42 -12.43 3.56
N LEU A 89 -3.24 -11.39 3.38
CA LEU A 89 -3.69 -10.54 4.47
C LEU A 89 -4.69 -11.30 5.35
N VAL A 90 -4.43 -11.28 6.65
CA VAL A 90 -5.33 -11.83 7.66
C VAL A 90 -6.29 -10.74 8.17
N ASP A 91 -7.47 -11.15 8.61
CA ASP A 91 -8.39 -10.26 9.31
C ASP A 91 -7.85 -9.91 10.70
N ASP A 92 -7.69 -8.62 10.95
CA ASP A 92 -7.29 -8.06 12.25
C ASP A 92 -8.00 -6.72 12.43
N ALA A 93 -8.97 -6.65 13.33
CA ALA A 93 -9.77 -5.45 13.56
C ALA A 93 -8.93 -4.22 13.96
N MET A 94 -7.75 -4.44 14.55
CA MET A 94 -6.80 -3.40 14.95
C MET A 94 -5.72 -3.16 13.89
N GLY A 95 -5.74 -3.94 12.80
CA GLY A 95 -4.79 -3.87 11.71
C GLY A 95 -5.23 -2.94 10.59
N SER A 96 -4.24 -2.31 9.96
CA SER A 96 -4.38 -1.67 8.66
C SER A 96 -3.19 -2.05 7.79
N TYR A 97 -3.46 -2.40 6.53
CA TYR A 97 -2.44 -2.53 5.50
C TYR A 97 -2.51 -1.33 4.56
N MET A 98 -1.38 -0.68 4.29
CA MET A 98 -1.31 0.40 3.30
C MET A 98 -0.22 0.12 2.28
N TYR A 99 -0.41 0.58 1.06
CA TYR A 99 0.53 0.35 -0.03
C TYR A 99 0.54 1.49 -1.03
N LYS A 100 1.70 1.72 -1.66
CA LYS A 100 1.87 2.77 -2.66
C LYS A 100 1.06 2.44 -3.91
N THR A 101 0.30 3.40 -4.42
CA THR A 101 -0.48 3.29 -5.67
C THR A 101 0.25 3.87 -6.88
N ASP A 102 1.32 4.64 -6.68
CA ASP A 102 2.12 5.22 -7.75
C ASP A 102 2.86 4.12 -8.54
N LEU A 103 2.67 4.11 -9.87
CA LEU A 103 3.39 3.23 -10.79
C LEU A 103 4.91 3.44 -10.73
N LYS A 104 5.37 4.63 -10.33
CA LYS A 104 6.78 4.99 -10.15
C LYS A 104 7.34 4.62 -8.78
N ALA A 105 6.56 4.06 -7.87
CA ALA A 105 7.05 3.66 -6.54
C ALA A 105 8.26 2.70 -6.58
N ARG A 106 8.46 2.02 -7.71
CA ARG A 106 9.58 1.09 -7.95
C ARG A 106 10.78 1.73 -8.65
N SER A 107 10.76 3.03 -8.97
CA SER A 107 11.86 3.69 -9.70
C SER A 107 13.19 3.68 -8.96
N ASP A 108 13.15 3.58 -7.63
CA ASP A 108 14.32 3.53 -6.76
C ASP A 108 14.91 2.12 -6.63
N PHE A 109 14.24 1.09 -7.15
CA PHE A 109 14.72 -0.28 -7.13
C PHE A 109 15.59 -0.58 -8.36
N VAL A 110 16.62 -1.40 -8.16
CA VAL A 110 17.54 -1.81 -9.23
C VAL A 110 17.34 -3.29 -9.52
N TRP A 111 17.26 -3.64 -10.81
CA TRP A 111 17.21 -5.01 -11.27
C TRP A 111 18.48 -5.78 -10.88
N SER A 112 18.32 -6.85 -10.11
CA SER A 112 19.36 -7.85 -9.87
C SER A 112 18.99 -9.17 -10.54
N ALA A 113 19.99 -9.95 -10.94
CA ALA A 113 19.79 -11.29 -11.46
C ALA A 113 20.08 -12.30 -10.35
N VAL A 114 19.16 -13.25 -10.17
CA VAL A 114 19.34 -14.42 -9.31
C VAL A 114 19.38 -15.67 -10.20
N ASN A 115 20.33 -16.56 -9.96
CA ASN A 115 20.54 -17.75 -10.80
C ASN A 115 19.58 -18.87 -10.41
N GLN A 116 19.02 -19.53 -11.43
CA GLN A 116 18.32 -20.82 -11.33
C GLN A 116 17.09 -20.88 -10.41
N THR A 117 16.44 -19.75 -10.19
CA THR A 117 15.15 -19.69 -9.49
C THR A 117 14.05 -19.30 -10.47
N HIS A 118 12.93 -20.02 -10.42
CA HIS A 118 11.68 -19.62 -11.07
C HIS A 118 10.61 -19.49 -9.98
N LEU A 119 9.73 -18.52 -10.12
CA LEU A 119 8.63 -18.31 -9.18
C LEU A 119 7.37 -18.99 -9.73
N SER A 120 7.02 -20.12 -9.14
CA SER A 120 5.77 -20.80 -9.45
C SER A 120 4.59 -20.08 -8.79
N GLY A 121 3.44 -20.02 -9.47
CA GLY A 121 2.20 -19.46 -8.93
C GLY A 121 2.09 -17.93 -8.94
N ALA A 122 3.17 -17.21 -9.25
CA ALA A 122 3.19 -15.74 -9.25
C ALA A 122 3.08 -15.10 -10.64
N ASN A 123 2.79 -15.87 -11.70
CA ASN A 123 2.78 -15.36 -13.06
C ASN A 123 1.55 -14.49 -13.35
N MET A 124 1.76 -13.20 -13.60
CA MET A 124 0.70 -12.26 -14.03
C MET A 124 0.48 -12.31 -15.54
N LEU A 125 1.57 -12.42 -16.30
CA LEU A 125 1.57 -12.35 -17.75
C LEU A 125 2.75 -13.14 -18.30
N ILE A 126 2.53 -13.85 -19.40
CA ILE A 126 3.57 -14.59 -20.12
C ILE A 126 3.64 -14.06 -21.55
N LYS A 127 4.82 -13.67 -22.00
CA LYS A 127 5.08 -13.18 -23.36
C LYS A 127 6.30 -13.86 -23.96
N SER A 128 6.18 -14.36 -25.18
CA SER A 128 7.26 -15.03 -25.91
C SER A 128 7.83 -14.13 -27.00
N GLY A 129 9.08 -14.36 -27.38
CA GLY A 129 9.73 -13.67 -28.50
C GLY A 129 10.10 -12.21 -28.21
N ILE A 130 10.23 -11.81 -26.95
CA ILE A 130 10.69 -10.46 -26.57
C ILE A 130 12.05 -10.53 -25.86
N PRO A 131 12.97 -9.59 -26.11
CA PRO A 131 14.22 -9.46 -25.35
C PRO A 131 14.02 -9.25 -23.84
N LEU A 132 15.02 -9.59 -23.03
CA LEU A 132 15.00 -9.36 -21.58
C LEU A 132 14.81 -7.88 -21.20
N ALA A 133 15.38 -6.96 -21.97
CA ALA A 133 15.20 -5.52 -21.74
C ALA A 133 13.72 -5.12 -21.86
N ASP A 134 13.04 -5.61 -22.89
CA ASP A 134 11.61 -5.36 -23.10
C ASP A 134 10.75 -6.05 -22.05
N CYS A 135 11.17 -7.23 -21.58
CA CYS A 135 10.53 -7.93 -20.46
C CYS A 135 10.56 -7.10 -19.17
N ARG A 136 11.73 -6.52 -18.84
CA ARG A 136 11.89 -5.64 -17.67
C ARG A 136 11.08 -4.34 -17.81
N ASN A 137 11.07 -3.75 -19.00
CA ASN A 137 10.27 -2.57 -19.28
C ASN A 137 8.77 -2.86 -19.14
N LEU A 138 8.32 -4.02 -19.64
CA LEU A 138 6.94 -4.47 -19.50
C LEU A 138 6.56 -4.63 -18.02
N CYS A 139 7.42 -5.25 -17.21
CA CYS A 139 7.20 -5.38 -15.76
C CYS A 139 7.15 -4.02 -15.07
N SER A 140 8.07 -3.11 -15.39
CA SER A 140 8.14 -1.76 -14.80
C SER A 140 6.86 -0.95 -15.06
N ASN A 141 6.23 -1.18 -16.22
CA ASN A 141 4.97 -0.56 -16.62
C ASN A 141 3.72 -1.35 -16.17
N THR A 142 3.89 -2.55 -15.61
CA THR A 142 2.79 -3.37 -15.10
C THR A 142 2.67 -3.17 -13.60
N THR A 143 1.53 -2.66 -13.13
CA THR A 143 1.22 -2.51 -11.70
C THR A 143 1.45 -3.84 -10.98
N TYR A 144 2.03 -3.82 -9.76
CA TYR A 144 2.30 -5.00 -8.93
C TYR A 144 3.31 -6.05 -9.46
N CYS A 145 3.88 -5.87 -10.64
CA CYS A 145 4.98 -6.73 -11.11
C CYS A 145 6.26 -6.53 -10.27
N MET A 146 6.74 -7.57 -9.61
CA MET A 146 7.88 -7.50 -8.68
C MET A 146 9.15 -8.15 -9.23
N SER A 147 9.00 -9.07 -10.19
CA SER A 147 10.15 -9.73 -10.82
C SER A 147 9.78 -10.30 -12.19
N VAL A 148 10.76 -10.86 -12.89
CA VAL A 148 10.53 -11.58 -14.15
C VAL A 148 11.30 -12.89 -14.16
N ASP A 149 10.66 -13.96 -14.64
CA ASP A 149 11.32 -15.21 -15.01
C ASP A 149 11.59 -15.17 -16.52
N TYR A 150 12.86 -15.18 -16.92
CA TYR A 150 13.24 -15.09 -18.33
C TYR A 150 13.96 -16.34 -18.81
N TYR A 151 13.33 -17.07 -19.73
CA TYR A 151 13.88 -18.28 -20.34
C TYR A 151 14.52 -17.96 -21.70
N LEU A 152 15.85 -17.95 -21.72
CA LEU A 152 16.69 -17.56 -22.87
C LEU A 152 16.35 -18.32 -24.17
N PRO A 153 16.24 -19.66 -24.20
CA PRO A 153 16.09 -20.40 -25.46
C PRO A 153 14.85 -20.03 -26.28
N ALA A 154 13.75 -19.67 -25.62
CA ALA A 154 12.51 -19.26 -26.30
C ALA A 154 12.23 -17.75 -26.22
N SER A 155 13.16 -16.96 -25.66
CA SER A 155 12.91 -15.56 -25.27
C SER A 155 11.54 -15.40 -24.59
N LYS A 156 11.27 -16.31 -23.65
CA LYS A 156 10.00 -16.36 -22.92
C LYS A 156 10.16 -15.59 -21.62
N CYS A 157 9.32 -14.59 -21.47
CA CYS A 157 9.25 -13.67 -20.35
C CYS A 157 7.97 -13.96 -19.57
N SER A 158 8.10 -14.35 -18.29
CA SER A 158 6.99 -14.37 -17.36
C SER A 158 7.14 -13.21 -16.38
N LEU A 159 6.14 -12.35 -16.29
CA LEU A 159 6.08 -11.28 -15.30
C LEU A 159 5.51 -11.87 -14.03
N ASN A 160 6.22 -11.67 -12.92
CA ASN A 160 5.82 -12.18 -11.64
C ASN A 160 5.28 -11.06 -10.74
N GLY A 161 4.16 -11.31 -10.08
CA GLY A 161 3.43 -10.44 -9.18
C GLY A 161 1.98 -10.94 -9.08
N HIS A 162 1.06 -10.15 -8.54
CA HIS A 162 -0.36 -10.54 -8.55
C HIS A 162 -1.23 -9.35 -8.93
N THR A 163 -2.15 -9.56 -9.87
CA THR A 163 -3.10 -8.56 -10.40
C THR A 163 -4.34 -8.40 -9.52
N GLU A 164 -4.29 -8.74 -8.23
CA GLU A 164 -5.45 -8.55 -7.33
C GLU A 164 -5.64 -7.05 -7.00
N ALA A 165 -5.86 -6.26 -8.05
CA ALA A 165 -6.71 -5.10 -7.99
C ALA A 165 -8.16 -5.60 -7.91
N VAL A 166 -8.73 -5.56 -6.71
CA VAL A 166 -10.13 -5.17 -6.48
C VAL A 166 -11.16 -5.88 -7.37
N SER A 167 -11.68 -7.01 -6.88
CA SER A 167 -13.06 -7.42 -7.20
C SER A 167 -13.74 -8.02 -5.97
N MET A 168 -14.21 -7.15 -5.08
CA MET A 168 -15.61 -7.02 -4.64
C MET A 168 -15.75 -5.83 -3.69
#